data_AF-A0A920A4L7-F1
#
_entry.id   AF-A0A920A4L7-F1
#
_cell.length_a   1.000
_cell.length_b   1.000
_cell.length_c   1.000
_cell.angle_alpha   90.00
_cell.angle_beta   90.00
_cell.angle_gamma   90.00
#
_symmetry.space_group_name_H-M   'P 1'
#
loop_
_entity.id
_entity.type
_entity.pdbx_description
1 polymer ?
#
loop_
_entity_poly.entity_id
_entity_poly.type
_entity_poly.pdbx_seq_one_letter_code
_entity_poly.pdbx_strand_id
1 'polypeptide(L)'
;MKISIGPYTNARLVRDQIKELQKIFRLRNCSNSTFSNRSRPCIEYQMKRCSAPCVNLISKSDYAEDISAAQRYLTSEKKHIKKILKEKMQRHSELLQFEEADRYKKRLDSIISLEDEASINIHPLDIDIWHGSFEHKTGLAKISVRDGKVRSTKTYLIDSDASSEIDSVFRRAIFHNYLHKSQIPSKILIANKISEKKNYFKKHLKKIFKKKI
;
A
#
# COMPACT_ATOMS: atom_id res chain seq x y z
N MET A 1 -16.04 -15.37 4.28
CA MET A 1 -14.96 -15.30 3.27
C MET A 1 -13.77 -14.55 3.86
N LYS A 2 -12.62 -15.20 4.08
CA LYS A 2 -11.42 -14.59 4.67
C LYS A 2 -10.56 -14.04 3.53
N ILE A 3 -10.55 -12.72 3.36
CA ILE A 3 -9.68 -12.04 2.38
C ILE A 3 -8.37 -11.73 3.09
N SER A 4 -7.26 -12.29 2.61
CA SER A 4 -5.93 -11.97 3.13
C SER A 4 -5.43 -10.71 2.45
N ILE A 5 -5.52 -9.58 3.14
CA ILE A 5 -5.04 -8.29 2.68
C ILE A 5 -3.57 -8.19 3.12
N GLY A 6 -2.66 -8.08 2.14
CA GLY A 6 -1.24 -8.49 2.20
C GLY A 6 -0.34 -7.90 3.31
N PRO A 7 0.97 -8.20 3.29
CA PRO A 7 1.90 -7.78 4.34
C PRO A 7 2.12 -6.27 4.29
N TYR A 8 1.36 -5.54 5.10
CA TYR A 8 1.52 -4.12 5.27
C TYR A 8 2.67 -3.80 6.23
N THR A 9 3.51 -2.84 5.85
CA THR A 9 4.68 -2.42 6.65
C THR A 9 4.30 -1.65 7.91
N ASN A 10 3.08 -1.10 7.98
CA ASN A 10 2.61 -0.30 9.10
C ASN A 10 1.10 -0.49 9.33
N ALA A 11 0.73 -1.10 10.47
CA ALA A 11 -0.66 -1.36 10.83
C ALA A 11 -1.52 -0.10 11.03
N ARG A 12 -0.90 1.06 11.34
CA ARG A 12 -1.60 2.34 11.48
C ARG A 12 -2.04 2.86 10.11
N LEU A 13 -1.13 2.87 9.14
CA LEU A 13 -1.44 3.26 7.76
C LEU A 13 -2.57 2.42 7.16
N VAL A 14 -2.61 1.11 7.46
CA VAL A 14 -3.70 0.24 7.03
C VAL A 14 -5.03 0.64 7.64
N ARG A 15 -5.05 0.88 8.96
CA ARG A 15 -6.27 1.29 9.65
C ARG A 15 -6.79 2.62 9.11
N ASP A 16 -5.90 3.55 8.81
CA ASP A 16 -6.26 4.84 8.24
C ASP A 16 -6.80 4.67 6.81
N GLN A 17 -6.15 3.85 5.97
CA GLN A 17 -6.67 3.50 4.64
C GLN A 17 -8.04 2.81 4.69
N ILE A 18 -8.24 1.88 5.61
CA ILE A 18 -9.54 1.22 5.80
C ILE A 18 -10.60 2.24 6.20
N LYS A 19 -10.29 3.17 7.10
CA LYS A 19 -11.21 4.25 7.49
C LYS A 19 -11.59 5.14 6.32
N GLU A 20 -10.63 5.52 5.47
CA GLU A 20 -10.94 6.33 4.29
C GLU A 20 -11.79 5.55 3.27
N LEU A 21 -11.48 4.27 3.05
CA LEU A 21 -12.30 3.43 2.19
C LEU A 21 -13.72 3.24 2.72
N GLN A 22 -13.88 3.10 4.04
CA GLN A 22 -15.19 3.05 4.66
C GLN A 22 -16.00 4.33 4.38
N LYS A 23 -15.37 5.51 4.39
CA LYS A 23 -16.06 6.76 4.03
C LYS A 23 -16.43 6.81 2.55
N ILE A 24 -15.48 6.47 1.67
CA ILE A 24 -15.66 6.51 0.22
C ILE A 24 -16.81 5.58 -0.21
N PHE A 25 -16.78 4.33 0.26
CA PHE A 25 -17.79 3.32 -0.05
C PHE A 25 -18.98 3.32 0.90
N ARG A 26 -19.02 4.28 1.84
CA ARG A 26 -20.06 4.40 2.89
C ARG A 26 -20.36 3.08 3.60
N LEU A 27 -19.31 2.33 3.92
CA LEU A 27 -19.39 1.05 4.59
C LEU A 27 -19.57 1.25 6.10
N ARG A 28 -20.22 0.28 6.74
CA ARG A 28 -20.49 0.36 8.16
C ARG A 28 -19.20 0.05 8.94
N ASN A 29 -19.05 0.71 10.08
CA ASN A 29 -18.00 0.47 11.07
C ASN A 29 -18.57 -0.02 12.42
N CYS A 30 -19.90 -0.16 12.53
CA CYS A 30 -20.56 -0.57 13.77
C CYS A 30 -20.43 -2.07 14.05
N SER A 31 -20.49 -2.44 15.34
CA SER A 31 -20.50 -3.84 15.77
C SER A 31 -21.77 -4.56 15.33
N ASN A 32 -21.72 -5.90 15.26
CA ASN A 32 -22.89 -6.71 14.90
C ASN A 32 -24.07 -6.49 15.87
N SER A 33 -23.80 -6.36 17.17
CA SER A 33 -24.83 -6.09 18.17
C SER A 33 -25.48 -4.72 17.99
N THR A 34 -24.68 -3.70 17.67
CA THR A 34 -25.23 -2.39 17.35
C THR A 34 -26.02 -2.43 16.05
N PHE A 35 -25.55 -3.16 15.04
CA PHE A 35 -26.26 -3.29 13.77
C PHE A 35 -27.64 -3.92 13.92
N SER A 36 -27.76 -5.03 14.66
CA SER A 36 -29.03 -5.75 14.84
C SER A 36 -30.07 -4.95 15.65
N ASN A 37 -29.62 -4.10 16.56
CA ASN A 37 -30.49 -3.42 17.53
C ASN A 37 -30.86 -1.99 17.10
N ARG A 38 -30.53 -1.57 15.87
CA ARG A 38 -30.79 -0.21 15.39
C ARG A 38 -32.18 -0.10 14.78
N SER A 39 -32.98 0.81 15.31
CA SER A 39 -34.29 1.19 14.78
C SER A 39 -34.28 2.51 13.99
N ARG A 40 -33.20 3.30 14.09
CA ARG A 40 -33.04 4.58 13.39
C ARG A 40 -31.61 4.79 12.85
N PRO A 41 -31.42 5.55 11.77
CA PRO A 41 -30.09 5.87 11.25
C PRO A 41 -29.20 6.54 12.32
N CYS A 42 -27.91 6.24 12.29
CA CYS A 42 -26.94 6.82 13.23
C CYS A 42 -26.23 8.05 12.63
N ILE A 43 -25.40 8.70 13.45
CA ILE A 43 -24.63 9.88 13.05
C ILE A 43 -23.73 9.63 11.84
N GLU A 44 -23.19 8.41 11.67
CA GLU A 44 -22.38 8.05 10.50
C GLU A 44 -23.16 8.18 9.19
N TYR A 45 -24.47 7.88 9.20
CA TYR A 45 -25.33 8.10 8.03
C TYR A 45 -25.53 9.59 7.75
N GLN A 46 -25.82 10.37 8.79
CA GLN A 46 -26.03 11.82 8.68
C GLN A 46 -24.77 12.54 8.17
N MET A 47 -23.59 12.07 8.59
CA MET A 47 -22.29 12.53 8.10
C MET A 47 -21.90 11.95 6.73
N LYS A 48 -22.79 11.21 6.06
CA LYS A 48 -22.57 10.56 4.75
C LYS A 48 -21.41 9.56 4.72
N ARG A 49 -21.10 8.93 5.86
CA ARG A 49 -20.04 7.91 6.04
C ARG A 49 -20.56 6.47 6.05
N CYS A 50 -21.87 6.26 6.16
CA CYS A 50 -22.50 4.95 6.10
C CYS A 50 -23.80 5.04 5.29
N SER A 51 -24.12 4.06 4.46
CA SER A 51 -25.38 3.99 3.70
C SER A 51 -26.57 3.47 4.52
N ALA A 52 -26.43 3.36 5.85
CA ALA A 52 -27.45 2.89 6.79
C ALA A 52 -28.15 1.54 6.41
N PRO A 53 -27.39 0.47 6.10
CA PRO A 53 -27.96 -0.85 5.85
C PRO A 53 -28.68 -1.45 7.08
N CYS A 54 -28.37 -0.98 8.29
CA CYS A 54 -29.03 -1.45 9.52
C CYS A 54 -30.52 -1.10 9.62
N VAL A 55 -30.98 -0.13 8.83
CA VAL A 55 -32.38 0.31 8.78
C VAL A 55 -32.91 0.30 7.34
N ASN A 56 -32.30 -0.51 6.46
CA ASN A 56 -32.71 -0.73 5.07
C ASN A 56 -32.82 0.53 4.19
N LEU A 57 -32.04 1.59 4.47
CA LEU A 57 -31.97 2.77 3.59
C LEU A 57 -31.16 2.55 2.31
N ILE A 58 -30.51 1.39 2.19
CA ILE A 58 -29.85 0.90 0.99
C ILE A 58 -30.26 -0.56 0.79
N SER A 59 -30.41 -0.98 -0.46
CA SER A 59 -30.71 -2.37 -0.78
C SER A 59 -29.53 -3.29 -0.42
N LYS A 60 -29.82 -4.57 -0.14
CA LYS A 60 -28.77 -5.56 0.13
C LYS A 60 -27.85 -5.76 -1.07
N SER A 61 -28.38 -5.68 -2.29
CA SER A 61 -27.60 -5.82 -3.53
C SER A 61 -26.64 -4.65 -3.72
N ASP A 62 -27.12 -3.41 -3.59
CA ASP A 62 -26.29 -2.21 -3.78
C ASP A 62 -25.20 -2.13 -2.70
N TYR A 63 -25.54 -2.49 -1.46
CA TYR A 63 -24.57 -2.53 -0.38
C TYR A 63 -23.51 -3.63 -0.60
N ALA A 64 -23.90 -4.79 -1.15
CA ALA A 64 -22.96 -5.84 -1.51
C ALA A 64 -22.03 -5.41 -2.66
N GLU A 65 -22.52 -4.63 -3.62
CA GLU A 65 -21.68 -4.02 -4.65
C GLU A 65 -20.65 -3.06 -4.06
N ASP A 66 -21.06 -2.18 -3.14
CA ASP A 66 -20.16 -1.25 -2.45
C ASP A 66 -19.07 -2.02 -1.66
N ILE A 67 -19.41 -3.13 -0.99
CA ILE A 67 -18.45 -4.02 -0.32
C ILE A 67 -17.48 -4.64 -1.33
N SER A 68 -18.00 -5.19 -2.43
CA SER A 68 -17.20 -5.84 -3.47
C SER A 68 -16.23 -4.84 -4.11
N ALA A 69 -16.68 -3.62 -4.36
CA ALA A 69 -15.86 -2.53 -4.87
C ALA A 69 -14.72 -2.14 -3.91
N ALA A 70 -15.01 -2.03 -2.61
CA ALA A 70 -13.99 -1.78 -1.59
C ALA A 70 -12.96 -2.91 -1.48
N GLN A 71 -13.41 -4.17 -1.60
CA GLN A 71 -12.52 -5.34 -1.60
C GLN A 71 -11.59 -5.33 -2.81
N ARG A 72 -12.12 -5.10 -4.03
CA ARG A 72 -11.32 -5.00 -5.26
C ARG A 72 -10.25 -3.91 -5.17
N TYR A 73 -10.57 -2.78 -4.53
CA TYR A 73 -9.59 -1.72 -4.31
C TYR A 73 -8.40 -2.17 -3.47
N LEU A 74 -8.65 -2.97 -2.43
CA LEU A 74 -7.62 -3.48 -1.52
C LEU A 74 -6.77 -4.59 -2.14
N THR A 75 -7.31 -5.36 -3.10
CA THR A 75 -6.66 -6.55 -3.67
C THR A 75 -5.86 -6.31 -4.96
N SER A 76 -5.52 -5.06 -5.28
CA SER A 76 -4.62 -4.65 -6.39
C SER A 76 -5.27 -4.19 -7.71
N GLU A 77 -6.53 -3.74 -7.69
CA GLU A 77 -7.19 -3.12 -8.85
C GLU A 77 -7.49 -1.62 -8.66
N LYS A 78 -6.55 -0.86 -8.09
CA LYS A 78 -6.71 0.59 -7.86
C LYS A 78 -7.05 1.39 -9.14
N LYS A 79 -6.55 0.96 -10.30
CA LYS A 79 -6.87 1.57 -11.60
C LYS A 79 -8.31 1.24 -12.06
N HIS A 80 -8.82 0.06 -11.72
CA HIS A 80 -10.14 -0.40 -12.16
C HIS A 80 -11.27 0.36 -11.43
N ILE A 81 -11.10 0.67 -10.15
CA ILE A 81 -12.16 1.35 -9.39
C ILE A 81 -12.43 2.76 -9.90
N LYS A 82 -11.39 3.49 -10.31
CA LYS A 82 -11.52 4.86 -10.83
C LYS A 82 -12.33 4.86 -12.12
N LYS A 83 -12.11 3.83 -12.96
CA LYS A 83 -12.89 3.60 -14.17
C LYS A 83 -14.36 3.32 -13.82
N ILE A 84 -14.64 2.41 -12.90
CA ILE A 84 -16.02 2.09 -12.46
C ILE A 84 -16.73 3.33 -11.90
N LEU A 85 -16.08 4.10 -11.01
CA LEU A 85 -16.69 5.29 -10.42
C LEU A 85 -16.95 6.38 -11.48
N LYS A 86 -16.05 6.54 -12.44
CA LYS A 86 -16.24 7.46 -13.58
C LYS A 86 -17.40 7.00 -14.47
N GLU A 87 -17.50 5.71 -14.77
CA GLU A 87 -18.60 5.14 -15.54
C GLU A 87 -19.95 5.30 -14.82
N LYS A 88 -20.01 5.02 -13.51
CA LYS A 88 -21.21 5.26 -12.70
C LYS A 88 -21.59 6.75 -12.68
N MET A 89 -20.62 7.65 -12.47
CA MET A 89 -20.84 9.10 -12.53
C MET A 89 -21.42 9.53 -13.89
N GLN A 90 -20.82 9.08 -15.00
CA GLN A 90 -21.27 9.41 -16.35
C GLN A 90 -22.67 8.88 -16.61
N ARG A 91 -22.94 7.62 -16.28
CA ARG A 91 -24.27 7.01 -16.44
C ARG A 91 -25.36 7.77 -15.67
N HIS A 92 -25.11 8.15 -14.42
CA HIS A 92 -26.08 8.93 -13.66
C HIS A 92 -26.24 10.36 -14.20
N SER A 93 -25.18 10.95 -14.76
CA SER A 93 -25.27 12.25 -15.44
C SER A 93 -26.10 12.19 -16.72
N GLU A 94 -25.95 11.11 -17.52
CA GLU A 94 -26.75 10.86 -18.73
C GLU A 94 -28.23 10.67 -18.40
N LEU A 95 -28.53 10.05 -17.25
CA LEU A 95 -29.89 9.90 -16.73
C LEU A 95 -30.44 11.15 -16.02
N LEU A 96 -29.75 12.29 -16.08
CA LEU A 96 -30.10 13.55 -15.40
C LEU A 96 -30.21 13.43 -13.85
N GLN A 97 -29.58 12.41 -13.27
CA GLN A 97 -29.54 12.16 -11.82
C GLN A 97 -28.31 12.83 -11.19
N PHE A 98 -28.28 14.17 -11.23
CA PHE A 98 -27.10 14.96 -10.87
C PHE A 98 -26.61 14.76 -9.43
N GLU A 99 -27.50 14.51 -8.47
CA GLU A 99 -27.10 14.23 -7.09
C GLU A 99 -26.31 12.92 -6.93
N GLU A 100 -26.69 11.88 -7.67
CA GLU A 100 -25.94 10.61 -7.66
C GLU A 100 -24.62 10.78 -8.42
N ALA A 101 -24.64 11.49 -9.56
CA ALA A 101 -23.42 11.81 -10.31
C ALA A 101 -22.41 12.58 -9.45
N ASP A 102 -22.84 13.63 -8.74
CA ASP A 102 -21.99 14.38 -7.82
C ASP A 102 -21.46 13.52 -6.66
N ARG A 103 -22.26 12.58 -6.15
CA ARG A 103 -21.79 11.61 -5.14
C ARG A 103 -20.66 10.73 -5.69
N TYR A 104 -20.79 10.18 -6.89
CA TYR A 104 -19.73 9.37 -7.50
C TYR A 104 -18.50 10.20 -7.85
N LYS A 105 -18.68 11.45 -8.31
CA LYS A 105 -17.59 12.40 -8.55
C LYS A 105 -16.79 12.66 -7.27
N LYS A 106 -17.45 13.00 -6.17
CA LYS A 106 -16.79 13.22 -4.87
C LYS A 106 -16.03 11.99 -4.38
N ARG A 107 -16.57 10.79 -4.61
CA ARG A 107 -15.87 9.53 -4.31
C ARG A 107 -14.62 9.36 -5.17
N LEU A 108 -14.70 9.66 -6.46
CA LEU A 108 -13.57 9.61 -7.39
C LEU A 108 -12.47 10.60 -6.99
N ASP A 109 -12.84 11.85 -6.72
CA ASP A 109 -11.91 12.91 -6.30
C ASP A 109 -11.20 12.52 -4.99
N SER A 110 -11.94 11.97 -4.01
CA SER A 110 -11.38 11.47 -2.76
C SER A 110 -10.31 10.38 -2.97
N ILE A 111 -10.53 9.48 -3.94
CA ILE A 111 -9.53 8.44 -4.28
C ILE A 111 -8.30 9.06 -4.92
N ILE A 112 -8.45 10.06 -5.78
CA ILE A 112 -7.34 10.76 -6.44
C ILE A 112 -6.49 11.47 -5.39
N SER A 113 -7.10 12.24 -4.49
CA SER A 113 -6.38 12.95 -3.41
C SER A 113 -5.58 12.00 -2.50
N LEU A 114 -6.13 10.83 -2.15
CA LEU A 114 -5.40 9.82 -1.37
C LEU A 114 -4.21 9.21 -2.13
N GLU A 115 -4.27 9.15 -3.46
CA GLU A 115 -3.14 8.71 -4.28
C GLU A 115 -2.07 9.80 -4.40
N ASP A 116 -2.48 11.07 -4.49
CA ASP A 116 -1.61 12.24 -4.59
C ASP A 116 -0.82 12.49 -3.29
N GLU A 117 -1.46 12.36 -2.13
CA GLU A 117 -0.77 12.39 -0.81
C GLU A 117 0.27 11.26 -0.68
N ALA A 118 0.04 10.13 -1.37
CA ALA A 118 0.96 9.01 -1.42
C ALA A 118 2.00 9.11 -2.56
N SER A 119 1.94 10.13 -3.43
CA SER A 119 2.77 10.27 -4.63
C SER A 119 3.73 11.46 -4.59
N ILE A 120 4.28 11.79 -3.42
CA ILE A 120 5.49 12.62 -3.38
C ILE A 120 6.66 11.75 -3.87
N ASN A 121 6.82 11.61 -5.19
CA ASN A 121 8.08 11.35 -5.91
C ASN A 121 7.84 11.37 -7.43
N ILE A 122 8.40 12.38 -8.10
CA ILE A 122 8.21 12.74 -9.52
C ILE A 122 8.91 11.77 -10.50
N HIS A 123 9.53 10.68 -10.03
CA HIS A 123 10.13 9.68 -10.91
C HIS A 123 9.85 8.25 -10.43
N PRO A 124 9.41 7.33 -11.31
CA PRO A 124 9.31 5.91 -10.99
C PRO A 124 10.70 5.37 -10.68
N LEU A 125 11.05 5.34 -9.39
CA LEU A 125 12.33 4.87 -8.90
C LEU A 125 12.17 3.49 -8.27
N ASP A 126 12.80 2.51 -8.90
CA ASP A 126 12.94 1.15 -8.38
C ASP A 126 14.33 1.00 -7.74
N ILE A 127 14.40 1.20 -6.42
CA ILE A 127 15.66 1.17 -5.68
C ILE A 127 15.54 0.32 -4.42
N ASP A 128 16.57 -0.47 -4.11
CA ASP A 128 16.74 -1.04 -2.77
C ASP A 128 17.81 -0.22 -2.03
N ILE A 129 17.46 0.29 -0.86
CA ILE A 129 18.34 1.07 0.02
C ILE A 129 18.74 0.19 1.19
N TRP A 130 20.05 0.06 1.43
CA TRP A 130 20.64 -0.69 2.51
C TRP A 130 21.33 0.24 3.49
N HIS A 131 21.11 0.00 4.78
CA HIS A 131 21.78 0.69 5.88
C HIS A 131 22.13 -0.32 6.96
N GLY A 132 23.20 -0.04 7.71
CA GLY A 132 23.69 -0.85 8.80
C GLY A 132 24.04 0.03 10.01
N SER A 133 23.64 -0.41 11.19
CA SER A 133 24.14 0.11 12.48
C SER A 133 25.11 -0.91 13.08
N PHE A 134 26.21 -0.42 13.64
CA PHE A 134 27.37 -1.22 14.09
C PHE A 134 27.90 -0.78 15.47
N GLU A 135 27.10 -0.12 16.30
CA GLU A 135 27.59 0.46 17.57
C GLU A 135 27.76 -0.59 18.70
N HIS A 136 26.75 -1.43 18.92
CA HIS A 136 26.75 -2.45 20.00
C HIS A 136 26.28 -3.82 19.52
N LYS A 137 25.33 -3.83 18.58
CA LYS A 137 24.90 -5.00 17.83
C LYS A 137 24.88 -4.62 16.38
N THR A 138 25.16 -5.57 15.51
CA THR A 138 25.11 -5.32 14.07
C THR A 138 23.68 -5.50 13.59
N GLY A 139 23.10 -4.44 13.02
CA GLY A 139 21.76 -4.47 12.45
C GLY A 139 21.76 -3.94 11.03
N LEU A 140 21.25 -4.71 10.08
CA LEU A 140 21.06 -4.26 8.70
C LEU A 140 19.58 -4.01 8.42
N ALA A 141 19.25 -2.88 7.83
CA ALA A 141 17.94 -2.57 7.29
C ALA A 141 18.00 -2.47 5.78
N LYS A 142 16.99 -3.05 5.11
CA LYS A 142 16.75 -2.89 3.69
C LYS A 142 15.37 -2.30 3.47
N ILE A 143 15.31 -1.18 2.76
CA ILE A 143 14.08 -0.56 2.29
C ILE A 143 13.99 -0.79 0.79
N SER A 144 12.92 -1.46 0.33
CA SER A 144 12.64 -1.64 -1.09
C SER A 144 11.60 -0.63 -1.54
N VAL A 145 11.98 0.20 -2.51
CA VAL A 145 11.12 1.19 -3.17
C VAL A 145 10.80 0.68 -4.57
N ARG A 146 9.53 0.67 -4.94
CA ARG A 146 9.08 0.38 -6.31
C ARG A 146 8.07 1.42 -6.74
N ASP A 147 8.23 1.92 -7.97
CA ASP A 147 7.40 2.98 -8.51
C ASP A 147 7.37 4.21 -7.58
N GLY A 148 8.53 4.58 -7.01
CA GLY A 148 8.69 5.70 -6.09
C GLY A 148 8.09 5.49 -4.68
N LYS A 149 7.46 4.34 -4.41
CA LYS A 149 6.79 4.04 -3.12
C LYS A 149 7.54 2.96 -2.34
N VAL A 150 7.66 3.13 -1.03
CA VAL A 150 8.21 2.09 -0.15
C VAL A 150 7.27 0.88 -0.14
N ARG A 151 7.77 -0.26 -0.63
CA ARG A 151 7.03 -1.54 -0.69
C ARG A 151 7.30 -2.44 0.49
N SER A 152 8.52 -2.44 1.01
CA SER A 152 8.88 -3.29 2.14
C SER A 152 10.08 -2.77 2.90
N THR A 153 10.07 -2.98 4.21
CA THR A 153 11.24 -2.84 5.08
C THR A 153 11.59 -4.21 5.63
N LYS A 154 12.85 -4.63 5.52
CA LYS A 154 13.38 -5.85 6.13
C LYS A 154 14.54 -5.49 7.04
N THR A 155 14.55 -6.06 8.24
CA THR A 155 15.63 -5.88 9.21
C THR A 155 16.28 -7.22 9.47
N TYR A 156 17.61 -7.25 9.49
CA TYR A 156 18.43 -8.39 9.85
C TYR A 156 19.23 -8.00 11.08
N LEU A 157 19.06 -8.75 12.16
CA LEU A 157 19.86 -8.60 13.37
C LEU A 157 20.97 -9.64 13.32
N ILE A 158 22.18 -9.22 13.66
CA ILE A 158 23.38 -10.05 13.69
C ILE A 158 23.92 -9.95 15.11
N ASP A 159 24.07 -11.10 15.76
CA ASP A 159 24.36 -11.19 17.20
C ASP A 159 25.81 -10.82 17.57
N SER A 160 26.69 -10.59 16.59
CA SER A 160 28.07 -10.17 16.79
C SER A 160 28.31 -8.70 16.42
N ASP A 161 29.24 -8.06 17.12
CA ASP A 161 29.83 -6.80 16.65
C ASP A 161 30.68 -7.09 15.41
N ALA A 162 30.29 -6.48 14.29
CA ALA A 162 30.97 -6.60 13.00
C ALA A 162 31.36 -5.21 12.48
N SER A 163 31.60 -4.26 13.38
CA SER A 163 32.05 -2.89 13.08
C SER A 163 33.33 -2.83 12.24
N SER A 164 34.21 -3.82 12.37
CA SER A 164 35.43 -3.98 11.55
C SER A 164 35.20 -4.70 10.20
N GLU A 165 34.03 -5.32 10.00
CA GLU A 165 33.72 -6.18 8.84
C GLU A 165 32.52 -5.70 8.01
N ILE A 166 32.22 -4.39 8.05
CA ILE A 166 31.06 -3.76 7.41
C ILE A 166 30.87 -4.24 5.97
N ASP A 167 31.94 -4.28 5.18
CA ASP A 167 31.91 -4.70 3.77
C ASP A 167 31.46 -6.16 3.61
N SER A 168 32.02 -7.06 4.43
CA SER A 168 31.70 -8.49 4.42
C SER A 168 30.24 -8.75 4.80
N VAL A 169 29.75 -8.01 5.79
CA VAL A 169 28.37 -8.07 6.28
C VAL A 169 27.38 -7.63 5.21
N PHE A 170 27.61 -6.48 4.56
CA PHE A 170 26.78 -6.04 3.44
C PHE A 170 26.85 -7.01 2.27
N ARG A 171 28.04 -7.54 1.95
CA ARG A 171 28.24 -8.51 0.88
C ARG A 171 27.38 -9.75 1.07
N ARG A 172 27.46 -10.37 2.24
CA ARG A 172 26.68 -11.57 2.57
C ARG A 172 25.18 -11.30 2.52
N ALA A 173 24.73 -10.19 3.12
CA ALA A 173 23.32 -9.85 3.20
C ALA A 173 22.71 -9.52 1.82
N ILE A 174 23.42 -8.75 1.00
CA ILE A 174 22.99 -8.40 -0.36
C ILE A 174 22.91 -9.66 -1.22
N PHE A 175 23.96 -10.48 -1.27
CA PHE A 175 23.95 -11.68 -2.11
C PHE A 175 22.88 -12.68 -1.68
N HIS A 176 22.77 -12.95 -0.37
CA HIS A 176 21.72 -13.82 0.15
C HIS A 176 20.32 -13.30 -0.20
N ASN A 177 20.08 -11.99 -0.12
CA ASN A 177 18.76 -11.43 -0.44
C ASN A 177 18.37 -11.58 -1.92
N TYR A 178 19.33 -11.72 -2.84
CA TYR A 178 19.07 -11.78 -4.28
C TYR A 178 19.31 -13.15 -4.93
N LEU A 179 19.86 -14.12 -4.20
CA LEU A 179 20.25 -15.43 -4.75
C LEU A 179 19.07 -16.20 -5.41
N HIS A 180 17.82 -15.93 -5.00
CA HIS A 180 16.63 -16.67 -5.45
C HIS A 180 15.40 -15.79 -5.74
N LYS A 181 15.58 -14.48 -5.98
CA LYS A 181 14.44 -13.55 -6.18
C LYS A 181 14.30 -13.07 -7.62
N SER A 182 13.08 -13.17 -8.13
CA SER A 182 12.70 -12.75 -9.50
C SER A 182 12.54 -11.23 -9.66
N GLN A 183 12.41 -10.47 -8.57
CA GLN A 183 12.11 -9.03 -8.62
C GLN A 183 13.30 -8.21 -8.11
N ILE A 184 14.01 -7.57 -9.05
CA ILE A 184 15.30 -6.90 -8.84
C ILE A 184 15.12 -5.41 -9.15
N PRO A 185 15.60 -4.49 -8.29
CA PRO A 185 15.50 -3.06 -8.55
C PRO A 185 16.45 -2.62 -9.68
N SER A 186 16.21 -1.44 -10.26
CA SER A 186 17.13 -0.85 -11.23
C SER A 186 18.39 -0.28 -10.58
N LYS A 187 18.34 0.03 -9.27
CA LYS A 187 19.46 0.55 -8.50
C LYS A 187 19.52 -0.08 -7.09
N ILE A 188 20.73 -0.19 -6.56
CA ILE A 188 20.97 -0.52 -5.14
C ILE A 188 21.81 0.60 -4.54
N LEU A 189 21.33 1.16 -3.43
CA LEU A 189 22.04 2.17 -2.65
C LEU A 189 22.49 1.55 -1.33
N ILE A 190 23.75 1.78 -0.95
CA ILE A 190 24.27 1.46 0.37
C ILE A 190 24.57 2.81 1.03
N ALA A 191 23.86 3.11 2.11
CA ALA A 191 23.95 4.39 2.80
C ALA A 191 25.22 4.52 3.65
N ASN A 192 25.72 3.40 4.17
CA ASN A 192 27.00 3.36 4.90
C ASN A 192 28.17 3.54 3.94
N LYS A 193 29.25 4.18 4.42
CA LYS A 193 30.53 4.17 3.72
C LYS A 193 31.11 2.75 3.79
N ILE A 194 31.32 2.14 2.63
CA ILE A 194 31.97 0.83 2.47
C ILE A 194 33.35 1.04 1.82
N SER A 195 34.32 0.24 2.25
CA SER A 195 35.73 0.31 1.79
C SER A 195 35.92 -0.45 0.48
N GLU A 196 35.11 -1.47 0.25
CA GLU A 196 35.14 -2.35 -0.91
C GLU A 196 34.93 -1.55 -2.20
N LYS A 197 35.80 -1.79 -3.20
CA LYS A 197 35.69 -1.14 -4.50
C LYS A 197 34.30 -1.46 -5.09
N LYS A 198 33.47 -0.43 -5.30
CA LYS A 198 32.12 -0.49 -5.92
C LYS A 198 32.04 -1.40 -7.17
N ASN A 199 33.17 -1.61 -7.85
CA ASN A 199 33.32 -2.50 -9.01
C ASN A 199 33.12 -4.00 -8.69
N TYR A 200 33.46 -4.48 -7.49
CA TYR A 200 33.28 -5.89 -7.12
C TYR A 200 31.79 -6.26 -7.05
N PHE A 201 31.01 -5.49 -6.30
CA PHE A 201 29.55 -5.61 -6.24
C PHE A 201 28.93 -5.54 -7.62
N LYS A 202 29.26 -4.51 -8.41
CA LYS A 202 28.73 -4.36 -9.79
C LYS A 202 29.03 -5.56 -10.67
N LYS A 203 30.27 -6.08 -10.64
CA LYS A 203 30.69 -7.22 -11.47
C LYS A 203 29.96 -8.50 -11.08
N HIS A 204 29.82 -8.75 -9.78
CA HIS A 204 29.20 -9.98 -9.27
C HIS A 204 27.68 -9.96 -9.41
N LEU A 205 27.05 -8.83 -9.08
CA LEU A 205 25.62 -8.61 -9.32
C LEU A 205 25.31 -8.70 -10.82
N LYS A 206 26.12 -8.12 -11.71
CA LYS A 206 25.93 -8.29 -13.17
C LYS A 206 25.98 -9.76 -13.62
N LYS A 207 26.83 -10.59 -13.01
CA LYS A 207 26.88 -12.05 -13.29
C LYS A 207 25.61 -12.77 -12.84
N ILE A 208 25.12 -12.46 -11.63
CA ILE A 208 23.90 -13.06 -11.07
C ILE A 208 22.66 -12.62 -11.86
N PHE A 209 22.60 -11.35 -12.25
CA PHE A 209 21.40 -10.72 -12.80
C PHE A 209 21.32 -10.65 -14.32
N LYS A 210 22.42 -10.95 -15.04
CA LYS A 210 22.55 -10.77 -16.50
C LYS A 210 22.16 -9.36 -17.00
N LYS A 211 22.14 -8.35 -16.12
CA LYS A 211 21.79 -6.95 -16.40
C LYS A 211 22.72 -6.01 -15.63
N LYS A 212 22.84 -4.76 -16.10
CA LYS A 212 23.64 -3.72 -15.46
C LYS A 212 22.81 -3.07 -14.35
N ILE A 213 23.33 -3.11 -13.12
CA ILE A 213 22.79 -2.51 -11.90
C ILE A 213 23.84 -1.55 -11.34
#